data_AF-A0A5M5BXA7-F1
#
_entry.id   AF-A0A5M5BXA7-F1
#
_cell.length_a   1.000
_cell.length_b   1.000
_cell.length_c   1.000
_cell.angle_alpha   90.00
_cell.angle_beta   90.00
_cell.angle_gamma   90.00
#
_symmetry.space_group_name_H-M   'P 1'
#
loop_
_entity.id
_entity.type
_entity.pdbx_description
1 polymer ?
#
loop_
_entity_poly.entity_id
_entity_poly.type
_entity_poly.pdbx_seq_one_letter_code
_entity_poly.pdbx_strand_id
1 'polypeptide(L)'
;MRKGILFLALFAFIACSNSSSEVIDEKEQLKPEQPVDGTLTADGNSAKTYDLIKRSGYNHEAPDSSREHKTEHFQHIQQVHDNQLNKYVFAFFIHAEIDDDRGLTNITDRQRNEIKTDNKSPKSLVGQKGETMVFRWKFCLPTGFQTTAKFSHLHQL
;
A
#
# COMPACT_ATOMS: atom_id res chain seq x y z
N MET A 1 36.43 13.22 28.26
CA MET A 1 36.98 13.04 26.90
C MET A 1 36.85 11.57 26.53
N ARG A 2 36.09 11.26 25.47
CA ARG A 2 35.96 9.93 24.87
C ARG A 2 37.29 9.50 24.22
N LYS A 3 37.58 8.19 24.24
CA LYS A 3 38.35 7.33 23.29
C LYS A 3 39.00 6.19 24.09
N GLY A 4 38.87 4.91 23.77
CA GLY A 4 38.15 4.20 22.72
C GLY A 4 38.33 2.71 23.00
N ILE A 5 37.26 1.93 22.86
CA ILE A 5 37.34 0.47 22.84
C ILE A 5 37.52 0.07 21.38
N LEU A 6 38.69 -0.47 21.07
CA LEU A 6 39.01 -1.04 19.77
C LEU A 6 38.57 -2.51 19.80
N PHE A 7 37.49 -2.83 19.09
CA PHE A 7 37.16 -4.21 18.74
C PHE A 7 37.06 -4.26 17.21
N LEU A 8 38.13 -4.78 16.59
CA LEU A 8 38.20 -5.03 15.16
C LEU A 8 38.17 -6.55 15.00
N ALA A 9 37.02 -7.11 14.62
CA ALA A 9 36.92 -8.48 14.16
C ALA A 9 36.64 -8.42 12.65
N LEU A 10 37.70 -8.62 11.87
CA LEU A 10 37.68 -8.76 10.43
C LEU A 10 37.38 -10.24 10.10
N PHE A 11 36.21 -10.53 9.54
CA PHE A 11 35.99 -11.80 8.85
C PHE A 11 35.97 -11.54 7.36
N ALA A 12 37.09 -11.84 6.71
CA ALA A 12 37.19 -11.94 5.27
C ALA A 12 36.86 -13.37 4.87
N PHE A 13 35.81 -13.55 4.06
CA PHE A 13 35.68 -14.70 3.18
C PHE A 13 35.49 -14.18 1.76
N ILE A 14 36.57 -14.25 0.98
CA ILE A 14 36.53 -14.18 -0.48
C ILE A 14 36.25 -15.60 -0.95
N ALA A 15 35.11 -15.79 -1.60
CA ALA A 15 34.89 -16.94 -2.46
C ALA A 15 34.54 -16.42 -3.86
N CYS A 16 35.54 -16.40 -4.74
CA CYS A 16 35.30 -16.34 -6.17
C CYS A 16 35.28 -17.77 -6.70
N SER A 17 34.17 -18.19 -7.26
CA SER A 17 34.11 -19.35 -8.15
C SER A 17 33.23 -19.01 -9.34
N ASN A 18 33.86 -18.82 -10.51
CA ASN A 18 33.19 -18.97 -11.78
C ASN A 18 33.29 -20.44 -12.19
N SER A 19 32.15 -21.10 -12.32
CA SER A 19 31.99 -22.31 -13.13
C SER A 19 30.53 -22.42 -13.56
N SER A 20 30.35 -22.63 -14.85
CA SER A 20 29.11 -22.71 -15.63
C SER A 20 28.09 -23.71 -15.10
N SER A 21 26.80 -23.35 -15.12
CA SER A 21 25.69 -24.15 -15.68
C SER A 21 24.37 -23.37 -15.58
N GLU A 22 23.49 -23.59 -16.54
CA GLU A 22 22.17 -22.99 -16.71
C GLU A 22 21.34 -22.98 -15.42
N VAL A 23 20.81 -21.82 -15.03
CA VAL A 23 19.78 -21.73 -13.98
C VAL A 23 18.46 -21.41 -14.65
N ILE A 24 17.65 -22.46 -14.70
CA ILE A 24 16.24 -22.46 -15.04
C ILE A 24 15.51 -21.42 -14.18
N ASP A 25 14.63 -20.68 -14.83
CA ASP A 25 13.64 -19.76 -14.26
C ASP A 25 12.96 -20.37 -13.03
N GLU A 26 13.46 -20.06 -11.84
CA GLU A 26 12.78 -20.37 -10.59
C GLU A 26 11.57 -19.44 -10.53
N LYS A 27 10.43 -19.98 -10.98
CA LYS A 27 9.12 -19.48 -10.59
C LYS A 27 9.17 -19.13 -9.12
N GLU A 28 9.02 -17.83 -8.85
CA GLU A 28 8.70 -17.27 -7.56
C GLU A 28 7.70 -18.21 -6.88
N GLN A 29 8.19 -18.96 -5.90
CA GLN A 29 7.42 -20.00 -5.24
C GLN A 29 6.33 -19.27 -4.48
N LEU A 30 5.12 -19.20 -5.06
CA LEU A 30 3.96 -18.54 -4.47
C LEU A 30 3.81 -19.11 -3.06
N LYS A 31 4.07 -18.27 -2.06
CA LYS A 31 3.72 -18.57 -0.67
C LYS A 31 2.25 -19.02 -0.67
N PRO A 32 1.90 -20.13 0.01
CA PRO A 32 0.52 -20.60 0.02
C PRO A 32 -0.40 -19.42 0.36
N GLU A 33 -1.31 -19.09 -0.55
CA GLU A 33 -2.29 -18.04 -0.33
C GLU A 33 -3.04 -18.41 0.95
N GLN A 34 -2.84 -17.62 2.01
CA GLN A 34 -3.72 -17.74 3.16
C GLN A 34 -5.10 -17.34 2.69
N PRO A 35 -6.13 -18.19 2.85
CA PRO A 35 -7.48 -17.83 2.48
C PRO A 35 -7.89 -16.60 3.31
N VAL A 36 -8.12 -15.49 2.61
CA VAL A 36 -8.72 -14.28 3.16
C VAL A 36 -10.21 -14.28 2.83
N ASP A 37 -11.03 -13.81 3.75
CA ASP A 37 -12.49 -13.80 3.63
C ASP A 37 -13.05 -12.59 2.85
N GLY A 38 -12.16 -11.72 2.37
CA GLY A 38 -12.52 -10.49 1.67
C GLY A 38 -13.00 -9.35 2.57
N THR A 39 -12.77 -9.45 3.88
CA THR A 39 -13.06 -8.38 4.83
C THR A 39 -11.81 -7.53 5.08
N LEU A 40 -11.97 -6.21 4.96
CA LEU A 40 -10.98 -5.23 5.41
C LEU A 40 -11.62 -4.29 6.43
N THR A 41 -11.24 -4.44 7.70
CA THR A 41 -11.78 -3.66 8.83
C THR A 41 -10.68 -2.94 9.56
N ALA A 42 -10.84 -1.62 9.75
CA ALA A 42 -9.94 -0.81 10.56
C ALA A 42 -9.97 -1.25 12.04
N ASP A 43 -8.79 -1.42 12.63
CA ASP A 43 -8.53 -1.86 14.01
C ASP A 43 -8.09 -0.71 14.94
N GLY A 44 -7.93 0.51 14.41
CA GLY A 44 -7.50 1.69 15.15
C GLY A 44 -5.99 1.88 15.25
N ASN A 45 -5.18 0.95 14.75
CA ASN A 45 -3.73 1.09 14.72
C ASN A 45 -3.27 1.80 13.45
N SER A 46 -3.38 3.13 13.41
CA SER A 46 -3.04 3.90 12.21
C SER A 46 -1.57 3.71 11.76
N ALA A 47 -0.62 3.56 12.69
CA ALA A 47 0.78 3.30 12.35
C ALA A 47 0.98 1.99 11.54
N LYS A 48 -0.01 1.09 11.59
CA LYS A 48 0.00 -0.23 10.94
C LYS A 48 -1.08 -0.38 9.85
N THR A 49 -1.62 0.72 9.33
CA THR A 49 -2.65 0.71 8.28
C THR A 49 -2.25 -0.12 7.06
N TYR A 50 -1.05 0.10 6.51
CA TYR A 50 -0.61 -0.65 5.33
C TYR A 50 -0.28 -2.11 5.61
N ASP A 51 0.22 -2.42 6.81
CA ASP A 51 0.41 -3.81 7.23
C ASP A 51 -0.95 -4.53 7.34
N LEU A 52 -2.01 -3.83 7.78
CA LEU A 52 -3.39 -4.34 7.82
C LEU A 52 -3.96 -4.58 6.44
N ILE A 53 -3.80 -3.62 5.54
CA ILE A 53 -4.25 -3.74 4.15
C ILE A 53 -3.58 -4.95 3.49
N LYS A 54 -2.25 -5.04 3.57
CA LYS A 54 -1.47 -6.13 2.98
C LYS A 54 -1.81 -7.51 3.55
N ARG A 55 -1.87 -7.64 4.88
CA ARG A 55 -2.18 -8.95 5.50
C ARG A 55 -3.62 -9.42 5.24
N SER A 56 -4.53 -8.50 4.88
CA SER A 56 -5.91 -8.80 4.50
C SER A 56 -6.05 -9.14 3.00
N GLY A 57 -4.96 -9.21 2.25
CA GLY A 57 -4.96 -9.58 0.83
C GLY A 57 -5.16 -8.41 -0.13
N TYR A 58 -5.14 -7.17 0.36
CA TYR A 58 -5.26 -5.96 -0.46
C TYR A 58 -3.89 -5.30 -0.66
N ASN A 59 -3.81 -4.40 -1.63
CA ASN A 59 -2.67 -3.52 -1.85
C ASN A 59 -3.10 -2.05 -1.71
N HIS A 60 -2.13 -1.15 -1.64
CA HIS A 60 -2.39 0.29 -1.60
C HIS A 60 -1.48 1.05 -2.57
N GLU A 61 -1.95 2.21 -2.96
CA GLU A 61 -1.34 3.07 -3.95
C GLU A 61 -1.51 4.52 -3.47
N ALA A 62 -0.47 5.09 -2.86
CA ALA A 62 -0.51 6.41 -2.21
C ALA A 62 0.79 7.22 -2.42
N PRO A 63 0.75 8.57 -2.37
CA PRO A 63 1.90 9.46 -2.57
C PRO A 63 2.65 9.78 -1.27
N ASP A 64 2.81 8.82 -0.37
CA ASP A 64 3.30 9.03 1.01
C ASP A 64 4.73 9.56 1.15
N SER A 65 5.49 9.57 0.06
CA SER A 65 6.90 9.97 0.06
C SER A 65 7.28 10.69 -1.23
N SER A 66 6.31 11.23 -1.95
CA SER A 66 6.52 12.03 -3.15
C SER A 66 6.32 13.53 -2.88
N ARG A 67 6.85 14.36 -3.78
CA ARG A 67 6.80 15.83 -3.70
C ARG A 67 7.16 16.36 -2.30
N GLU A 68 6.26 17.07 -1.64
CA GLU A 68 6.48 17.69 -0.32
C GLU A 68 6.67 16.63 0.78
N HIS A 69 6.18 15.41 0.58
CA HIS A 69 6.32 14.30 1.52
C HIS A 69 7.67 13.57 1.42
N LYS A 70 8.57 14.01 0.54
CA LYS A 70 9.94 13.46 0.44
C LYS A 70 10.79 13.75 1.68
N THR A 71 10.57 14.90 2.31
CA THR A 71 11.32 15.34 3.49
C THR A 71 10.63 14.91 4.77
N GLU A 72 9.31 15.00 4.82
CA GLU A 72 8.48 14.64 5.97
C GLU A 72 7.42 13.65 5.50
N HIS A 73 7.46 12.41 5.99
CA HIS A 73 6.51 11.38 5.58
C HIS A 73 5.09 11.71 6.03
N PHE A 74 4.13 11.57 5.12
CA PHE A 74 2.71 11.65 5.42
C PHE A 74 2.00 10.38 4.97
N GLN A 75 1.35 9.69 5.90
CA GLN A 75 0.55 8.51 5.58
C GLN A 75 -0.83 8.95 5.06
N HIS A 76 -1.10 8.77 3.76
CA HIS A 76 -2.33 9.24 3.13
C HIS A 76 -3.55 8.35 3.41
N ILE A 77 -3.35 7.12 3.87
CA ILE A 77 -4.44 6.26 4.35
C ILE A 77 -4.23 5.97 5.83
N GLN A 78 -5.10 6.53 6.65
CA GLN A 78 -5.02 6.43 8.10
C GLN A 78 -6.25 5.72 8.66
N GLN A 79 -6.18 5.33 9.93
CA GLN A 79 -7.34 4.85 10.67
C GLN A 79 -7.79 5.92 11.66
N VAL A 80 -9.05 6.34 11.56
CA VAL A 80 -9.64 7.36 12.43
C VAL A 80 -10.89 6.82 13.11
N HIS A 81 -11.18 7.27 14.34
CA HIS A 81 -12.40 6.88 15.04
C HIS A 81 -13.58 7.69 14.50
N ASP A 82 -14.57 7.02 13.93
CA ASP A 82 -15.84 7.62 13.50
C ASP A 82 -16.85 7.55 14.66
N ASN A 83 -17.26 8.72 15.16
CA ASN A 83 -18.16 8.80 16.31
C ASN A 83 -19.61 8.45 15.97
N GLN A 84 -20.05 8.60 14.70
CA GLN A 84 -21.41 8.26 14.29
C GLN A 84 -21.59 6.74 14.17
N LEU A 85 -20.56 6.05 13.68
CA LEU A 85 -20.52 4.59 13.55
C LEU A 85 -19.97 3.91 14.81
N ASN A 86 -19.38 4.68 15.73
CA ASN A 86 -18.70 4.21 16.94
C ASN A 86 -17.68 3.10 16.65
N LYS A 87 -16.81 3.33 15.67
CA LYS A 87 -15.75 2.40 15.25
C LYS A 87 -14.65 3.11 14.48
N TYR A 88 -13.51 2.46 14.35
CA TYR A 88 -12.46 2.93 13.44
C TYR A 88 -12.85 2.71 11.97
N VAL A 89 -12.46 3.66 11.11
CA VAL A 89 -12.65 3.64 9.67
C VAL A 89 -11.36 4.07 8.97
N PHE A 90 -11.22 3.72 7.70
CA PHE A 90 -10.14 4.23 6.86
C PHE A 90 -10.47 5.65 6.39
N ALA A 91 -9.55 6.58 6.62
CA ALA A 91 -9.60 7.94 6.09
C ALA A 91 -8.54 8.08 4.99
N PHE A 92 -8.98 8.59 3.84
CA PHE A 92 -8.13 8.86 2.68
C PHE A 92 -7.89 10.37 2.60
N PHE A 93 -6.64 10.77 2.73
CA PHE A 93 -6.19 12.14 2.58
C PHE A 93 -5.55 12.32 1.21
N ILE A 94 -5.94 13.34 0.46
CA ILE A 94 -5.27 13.70 -0.79
C ILE A 94 -5.35 15.22 -0.97
N HIS A 95 -4.22 15.84 -1.25
CA HIS A 95 -4.03 17.28 -1.34
C HIS A 95 -3.94 17.67 -2.82
N ALA A 96 -4.90 18.46 -3.30
CA ALA A 96 -5.01 18.82 -4.71
C ALA A 96 -3.74 19.50 -5.27
N GLU A 97 -3.03 20.27 -4.45
CA GLU A 97 -1.88 21.06 -4.88
C GLU A 97 -0.55 20.27 -4.83
N ILE A 98 -0.38 19.42 -3.81
CA ILE A 98 0.95 18.88 -3.46
C ILE A 98 1.12 17.38 -3.70
N ASP A 99 0.05 16.62 -3.94
CA ASP A 99 0.13 15.17 -4.16
C ASP A 99 0.17 14.79 -5.65
N ASP A 100 0.55 13.55 -5.97
CA ASP A 100 0.69 13.02 -7.33
C ASP A 100 0.25 11.56 -7.48
N ASP A 101 0.50 10.95 -8.65
CA ASP A 101 0.35 9.51 -8.85
C ASP A 101 1.56 8.76 -8.27
N ARG A 102 1.64 8.71 -6.93
CA ARG A 102 2.55 7.82 -6.18
C ARG A 102 4.03 8.05 -6.48
N GLY A 103 4.42 9.29 -6.76
CA GLY A 103 5.78 9.69 -7.12
C GLY A 103 6.20 9.34 -8.54
N LEU A 104 5.28 8.93 -9.42
CA LEU A 104 5.57 8.67 -10.83
C LEU A 104 5.71 10.01 -11.59
N THR A 105 6.94 10.44 -11.82
CA THR A 105 7.25 11.75 -12.44
C THR A 105 6.77 11.89 -13.88
N ASN A 106 6.56 10.77 -14.57
CA ASN A 106 6.04 10.73 -15.94
C ASN A 106 4.50 10.76 -16.01
N ILE A 107 3.80 10.72 -14.87
CA ILE A 107 2.34 10.80 -14.79
C ILE A 107 1.96 12.09 -14.07
N THR A 108 1.43 13.05 -14.82
CA THR A 108 1.17 14.42 -14.34
C THR A 108 -0.29 14.85 -14.47
N ASP A 109 -1.15 13.98 -14.98
CA ASP A 109 -2.55 14.27 -15.27
C ASP A 109 -3.52 13.81 -14.17
N ARG A 110 -3.00 13.18 -13.11
CA ARG A 110 -3.80 12.57 -12.03
C ARG A 110 -3.06 12.54 -10.70
N GLN A 111 -3.84 12.32 -9.65
CA GLN A 111 -3.37 11.98 -8.30
C GLN A 111 -3.99 10.65 -7.91
N ARG A 112 -3.34 9.87 -7.04
CA ARG A 112 -3.87 8.57 -6.62
C ARG A 112 -3.66 8.32 -5.13
N ASN A 113 -4.75 7.98 -4.45
CA ASN A 113 -4.75 7.42 -3.11
C ASN A 113 -5.83 6.33 -3.03
N GLU A 114 -5.42 5.06 -3.11
CA GLU A 114 -6.32 3.93 -3.30
C GLU A 114 -5.91 2.70 -2.48
N ILE A 115 -6.92 1.92 -2.06
CA ILE A 115 -6.77 0.51 -1.69
C ILE A 115 -7.32 -0.31 -2.85
N LYS A 116 -6.60 -1.33 -3.29
CA LYS A 116 -6.92 -2.11 -4.48
C LYS A 116 -6.69 -3.59 -4.28
N THR A 117 -7.25 -4.38 -5.18
CA THR A 117 -6.78 -5.74 -5.46
C THR A 117 -6.07 -5.72 -6.82
N ASP A 118 -5.11 -6.62 -7.00
CA ASP A 118 -4.30 -6.75 -8.22
C ASP A 118 -3.86 -8.21 -8.41
N ASN A 119 -3.02 -8.47 -9.41
CA ASN A 119 -2.52 -9.82 -9.70
C ASN A 119 -1.64 -10.43 -8.59
N LYS A 120 -1.29 -9.68 -7.53
CA LYS A 120 -0.58 -10.16 -6.34
C LYS A 120 -1.51 -10.40 -5.15
N SER A 121 -2.78 -10.02 -5.28
CA SER A 121 -3.82 -10.28 -4.28
C SER A 121 -4.29 -11.73 -4.38
N PRO A 122 -4.83 -12.33 -3.30
CA PRO A 122 -5.41 -13.67 -3.34
C PRO A 122 -6.46 -13.78 -4.44
N LYS A 123 -6.50 -14.92 -5.14
CA LYS A 123 -7.40 -15.07 -6.31
C LYS A 123 -8.87 -14.85 -5.97
N SER A 124 -9.29 -15.15 -4.74
CA SER A 124 -10.65 -14.93 -4.25
C SER A 124 -11.07 -13.45 -4.20
N LEU A 125 -10.11 -12.52 -4.25
CA LEU A 125 -10.36 -11.08 -4.23
C LEU A 125 -10.26 -10.42 -5.61
N VAL A 126 -9.97 -11.20 -6.65
CA VAL A 126 -9.83 -10.73 -8.03
C VAL A 126 -10.87 -11.43 -8.89
N GLY A 127 -11.77 -10.66 -9.50
CA GLY A 127 -12.87 -11.23 -10.28
C GLY A 127 -12.37 -12.06 -11.45
N GLN A 128 -12.80 -13.32 -11.51
CA GLN A 128 -12.50 -14.18 -12.65
C GLN A 128 -13.62 -14.15 -13.69
N LYS A 129 -13.28 -14.51 -14.93
CA LYS A 129 -14.25 -14.58 -16.02
C LYS A 129 -15.36 -15.57 -15.67
N GLY A 130 -16.61 -15.09 -15.67
CA GLY A 130 -17.80 -15.89 -15.37
C GLY A 130 -18.17 -15.96 -13.88
N GLU A 131 -17.38 -15.35 -13.00
CA GLU A 131 -17.72 -15.24 -11.58
C GLU A 131 -18.67 -14.07 -11.31
N THR A 132 -19.42 -14.20 -10.21
CA THR A 132 -20.18 -13.11 -9.61
C THR A 132 -19.52 -12.74 -8.30
N MET A 133 -19.11 -11.47 -8.16
CA MET A 133 -18.58 -10.93 -6.91
C MET A 133 -19.58 -9.94 -6.31
N VAL A 134 -19.61 -9.88 -4.98
CA VAL A 134 -20.43 -8.92 -4.23
C VAL A 134 -19.51 -8.03 -3.40
N PHE A 135 -19.48 -6.75 -3.74
CA PHE A 135 -18.74 -5.73 -2.99
C PHE A 135 -19.68 -4.96 -2.08
N ARG A 136 -19.31 -4.80 -0.80
CA ARG A 136 -20.09 -4.04 0.18
C ARG A 136 -19.17 -3.12 0.97
N TRP A 137 -19.44 -1.82 0.90
CA TRP A 137 -18.68 -0.81 1.64
C TRP A 137 -19.61 0.35 2.01
N LYS A 138 -19.21 1.09 3.05
CA LYS A 138 -19.80 2.37 3.42
C LYS A 138 -18.79 3.46 3.12
N PHE A 139 -19.27 4.63 2.78
CA PHE A 139 -18.44 5.78 2.48
C PHE A 139 -19.09 7.07 2.93
N CYS A 140 -18.25 8.05 3.26
CA CYS A 140 -18.65 9.37 3.70
C CYS A 140 -17.76 10.41 3.02
N LEU A 141 -18.39 11.46 2.50
CA LEU A 141 -17.68 12.67 2.09
C LEU A 141 -17.75 13.68 3.24
N PRO A 142 -16.61 14.22 3.69
CA PRO A 142 -16.64 15.29 4.68
C PRO A 142 -17.32 16.53 4.10
N THR A 143 -17.95 17.32 4.96
CA THR A 143 -18.50 18.62 4.58
C THR A 143 -17.41 19.47 3.94
N GLY A 144 -17.70 20.04 2.77
CA GLY A 144 -16.75 20.87 2.03
C GLY A 144 -15.75 20.09 1.18
N PHE A 145 -15.91 18.77 1.00
CA PHE A 145 -15.12 18.00 0.04
C PHE A 145 -15.20 18.63 -1.36
N GLN A 146 -14.04 18.85 -1.97
CA GLN A 146 -13.92 19.44 -3.31
C GLN A 146 -13.34 18.41 -4.27
N THR A 147 -13.88 18.38 -5.48
CA THR A 147 -13.35 17.58 -6.59
C THR A 147 -12.81 18.49 -7.67
N THR A 148 -12.04 17.90 -8.59
CA THR A 148 -11.67 18.61 -9.81
C THR A 148 -12.89 18.83 -10.71
N ALA A 149 -12.82 19.81 -11.61
CA ALA A 149 -13.88 20.07 -12.60
C ALA A 149 -14.03 18.97 -13.66
N LYS A 150 -13.10 18.00 -13.71
CA LYS A 150 -13.15 16.88 -14.64
C LYS A 150 -13.88 15.71 -13.98
N PHE A 151 -13.12 14.86 -13.29
CA PHE A 151 -13.67 13.68 -12.64
C PHE A 151 -12.85 13.33 -11.39
N SER A 152 -13.48 12.60 -10.48
CA SER A 152 -12.86 12.07 -9.27
C SER A 152 -13.46 10.69 -9.00
N HIS A 153 -12.61 9.67 -8.99
CA HIS A 153 -13.05 8.30 -8.74
C HIS A 153 -13.09 8.08 -7.23
N LEU A 154 -14.23 7.59 -6.75
CA LEU A 154 -14.40 7.11 -5.37
C LEU A 154 -14.40 5.58 -5.30
N HIS A 155 -14.70 4.93 -6.43
CA HIS A 155 -14.67 3.48 -6.60
C HIS A 155 -14.48 3.13 -8.09
N GLN A 156 -13.73 2.06 -8.36
CA GLN A 156 -13.48 1.51 -9.69
C GLN A 156 -13.36 -0.02 -9.63
N LEU A 157 -13.56 -0.69 -10.77
CA LEU A 157 -13.40 -2.12 -10.99
C LEU A 157 -12.33 -2.38 -12.05
#